data_AF-A0A5N3XY65-F1
#
_entry.id   AF-A0A5N3XY65-F1
#
_cell.length_a   1.000
_cell.length_b   1.000
_cell.length_c   1.000
_cell.angle_alpha   90.00
_cell.angle_beta   90.00
_cell.angle_gamma   90.00
#
_symmetry.space_group_name_H-M   'P 1'
#
loop_
_entity.id
_entity.type
_entity.pdbx_description
1 polymer ?
#
loop_
_entity_poly.entity_id
_entity_poly.type
_entity_poly.pdbx_seq_one_letter_code
_entity_poly.pdbx_strand_id
1 'polypeptide(L)'
;MLNTKSSSAWSAWRSGFSVNMKVLLILGLLLLSVAVQGKKFQRCELARTLKRFGLDGYKGMCLTYGESRYNTHVTNYNPGSKSTDYGLFQINSKWWCNDGKTPRATNGCGVSCSGGANSKEPACQCRRHKGSIPGLSMGSHRVGHD
;
A
#
# COMPACT_ATOMS: atom_id res chain seq x y z
N MET A 1 22.89 -26.85 64.69
CA MET A 1 23.20 -27.12 63.27
C MET A 1 22.04 -26.59 62.44
N LEU A 2 22.18 -25.40 61.83
CA LEU A 2 21.17 -24.84 60.94
C LEU A 2 21.46 -25.33 59.52
N ASN A 3 20.50 -26.02 58.93
CA ASN A 3 20.57 -26.56 57.57
C ASN A 3 20.02 -25.51 56.60
N THR A 4 20.86 -24.94 55.73
CA THR A 4 20.44 -23.95 54.72
C THR A 4 20.18 -24.66 53.40
N LYS A 5 18.92 -24.70 52.96
CA LYS A 5 18.56 -25.08 51.58
C LYS A 5 18.76 -23.87 50.68
N SER A 6 19.71 -23.96 49.75
CA SER A 6 19.93 -22.99 48.69
C SER A 6 18.83 -23.13 47.64
N SER A 7 17.97 -22.13 47.52
CA SER A 7 16.95 -22.04 46.48
C SER A 7 17.49 -21.22 45.32
N SER A 8 17.74 -21.87 44.19
CA SER A 8 18.25 -21.23 42.96
C SER A 8 17.26 -20.18 42.43
N ALA A 9 17.71 -18.94 42.27
CA ALA A 9 16.93 -17.78 41.81
C ALA A 9 16.40 -17.87 40.36
N TRP A 10 16.68 -18.95 39.63
CA TRP A 10 16.35 -19.11 38.22
C TRP A 10 14.92 -19.64 37.97
N SER A 11 14.27 -20.23 38.98
CA SER A 11 12.93 -20.81 38.85
C SER A 11 11.78 -19.82 39.07
N ALA A 12 12.05 -18.62 39.61
CA ALA A 12 11.01 -17.64 39.95
C ALA A 12 10.50 -16.79 38.76
N TRP A 13 11.19 -16.79 37.61
CA TRP A 13 10.89 -15.89 36.50
C TRP A 13 10.01 -16.50 35.39
N ARG A 14 9.64 -17.78 35.47
CA ARG A 14 8.81 -18.45 34.44
C ARG A 14 7.33 -18.64 34.83
N SER A 15 6.94 -18.30 36.04
CA SER A 15 5.59 -18.53 36.57
C SER A 15 4.90 -17.20 36.89
N GLY A 16 4.13 -16.65 35.95
CA GLY A 16 3.29 -15.49 36.30
C GLY A 16 2.50 -14.83 35.18
N PHE A 17 2.88 -15.00 33.91
CA PHE A 17 2.15 -14.38 32.81
C PHE A 17 1.39 -15.43 32.01
N SER A 18 0.18 -15.77 32.46
CA SER A 18 -0.82 -16.36 31.57
C SER A 18 -1.21 -15.28 30.56
N VAL A 19 -0.42 -15.15 29.50
CA VAL A 19 -0.73 -14.27 28.37
C VAL A 19 -1.96 -14.85 27.68
N ASN A 20 -3.12 -14.28 27.98
CA ASN A 20 -4.38 -14.67 27.36
C ASN A 20 -4.20 -14.65 25.83
N MET A 21 -4.44 -15.77 25.14
CA MET A 21 -4.32 -15.86 23.67
C MET A 21 -5.11 -14.75 22.98
N LYS A 22 -6.26 -14.35 23.55
CA LYS A 22 -7.06 -13.21 23.11
C LYS A 22 -6.31 -11.87 23.23
N VAL A 23 -5.56 -11.65 24.32
CA VAL A 23 -4.73 -10.46 24.50
C VAL A 23 -3.59 -10.44 23.49
N LEU A 24 -2.94 -11.57 23.22
CA LEU A 24 -1.91 -11.66 22.16
C LEU A 24 -2.49 -11.39 20.77
N LEU A 25 -3.68 -11.92 20.47
CA LEU A 25 -4.37 -11.67 19.21
C LEU A 25 -4.79 -10.20 19.06
N ILE A 26 -5.32 -9.57 20.12
CA ILE A 26 -5.71 -8.16 20.12
C ILE A 26 -4.47 -7.27 19.99
N LEU A 27 -3.39 -7.55 20.73
CA LEU A 27 -2.14 -6.79 20.63
C LEU A 27 -1.51 -6.96 19.24
N GLY A 28 -1.54 -8.17 18.67
CA GLY A 28 -1.10 -8.43 17.30
C GLY A 28 -1.92 -7.67 16.26
N LEU A 29 -3.26 -7.64 16.40
CA LEU A 29 -4.15 -6.92 15.49
C LEU A 29 -3.96 -5.39 15.59
N LEU A 30 -3.73 -4.88 16.81
CA LEU A 30 -3.44 -3.47 17.06
C LEU A 30 -2.08 -3.04 16.48
N LEU A 31 -1.07 -3.91 16.54
CA LEU A 31 0.23 -3.65 15.92
C LEU A 31 0.15 -3.72 14.38
N LEU A 32 -0.73 -4.56 13.83
CA LEU A 32 -0.95 -4.68 12.38
C LEU A 32 -1.66 -3.46 11.78
N SER A 33 -2.53 -2.77 12.53
CA SER A 33 -3.30 -1.62 12.02
C SER A 33 -2.45 -0.38 11.76
N VAL A 34 -1.27 -0.27 12.39
CA VAL A 34 -0.32 0.84 12.17
C VAL A 34 0.36 0.77 10.79
N ALA A 35 0.30 -0.37 10.10
CA ALA A 35 1.10 -0.63 8.89
C ALA A 35 0.55 -0.03 7.58
N VAL A 36 -0.61 0.64 7.60
CA VAL A 36 -1.22 1.24 6.39
C VAL A 36 -1.34 2.75 6.59
N GLN A 37 -0.22 3.47 6.43
CA GLN A 37 -0.23 4.93 6.51
C GLN A 37 -0.38 5.54 5.11
N GLY A 38 -1.48 6.27 4.93
CA GLY A 38 -1.65 7.15 3.80
C GLY A 38 -0.84 8.42 3.94
N LYS A 39 -0.14 8.78 2.86
CA LYS A 39 0.72 9.95 2.82
C LYS A 39 0.25 10.93 1.75
N LYS A 40 0.10 12.19 2.17
CA LYS A 40 -0.01 13.33 1.27
C LYS A 40 1.36 13.99 1.15
N PHE A 41 1.92 13.94 -0.05
CA PHE A 41 3.25 14.49 -0.31
C PHE A 41 3.20 15.99 -0.60
N GLN A 42 4.29 16.68 -0.29
CA GLN A 42 4.58 17.98 -0.92
C GLN A 42 5.21 17.78 -2.31
N ARG A 43 5.13 18.81 -3.18
CA ARG A 43 5.61 18.73 -4.58
C ARG A 43 7.05 18.21 -4.70
N CYS A 44 8.02 18.85 -4.04
CA CYS A 44 9.43 18.47 -4.13
C CYS A 44 9.76 17.17 -3.38
N GLU A 45 8.98 16.85 -2.35
CA GLU A 45 9.09 15.59 -1.62
C GLU A 45 8.67 14.42 -2.51
N LEU A 46 7.56 14.58 -3.23
CA LEU A 46 7.10 13.61 -4.19
C LEU A 46 8.13 13.44 -5.32
N ALA A 47 8.64 14.53 -5.90
CA ALA A 47 9.65 14.45 -6.95
C ALA A 47 10.90 13.65 -6.52
N ARG A 48 11.39 13.89 -5.30
CA ARG A 48 12.50 13.11 -4.72
C ARG A 48 12.14 11.64 -4.52
N THR A 49 10.92 11.37 -4.08
CA THR A 49 10.41 10.01 -3.88
C THR A 49 10.31 9.25 -5.20
N LEU A 50 9.75 9.88 -6.24
CA LEU A 50 9.67 9.31 -7.59
C LEU A 50 11.07 9.04 -8.18
N LYS A 51 12.02 9.97 -8.01
CA LYS A 51 13.41 9.74 -8.41
C LYS A 51 14.02 8.50 -7.74
N ARG A 52 13.81 8.29 -6.43
CA ARG A 52 14.23 7.07 -5.72
C ARG A 52 13.56 5.80 -6.27
N PHE A 53 12.36 5.94 -6.82
CA PHE A 53 11.66 4.87 -7.51
C PHE A 53 12.05 4.73 -8.99
N GLY A 54 13.12 5.36 -9.46
CA GLY A 54 13.60 5.23 -10.84
C GLY A 54 12.80 6.03 -11.85
N LEU A 55 12.00 7.00 -11.37
CA LEU A 55 11.24 7.96 -12.17
C LEU A 55 11.96 9.31 -12.21
N ASP A 56 13.27 9.29 -12.42
CA ASP A 56 14.04 10.53 -12.55
C ASP A 56 13.54 11.34 -13.76
N GLY A 57 13.44 12.65 -13.60
CA GLY A 57 12.89 13.53 -14.64
C GLY A 57 11.39 13.35 -14.95
N TYR A 58 10.61 12.68 -14.09
CA TYR A 58 9.15 12.58 -14.27
C TYR A 58 8.51 13.98 -14.37
N LYS A 59 8.01 14.32 -15.56
CA LYS A 59 7.41 15.64 -15.86
C LYS A 59 5.93 15.74 -15.47
N GLY A 60 5.30 14.65 -15.06
CA GLY A 60 3.85 14.57 -14.77
C GLY A 60 3.45 15.09 -13.38
N MET A 61 4.20 16.00 -12.76
CA MET A 61 3.86 16.54 -11.44
C MET A 61 2.51 17.27 -11.43
N CYS A 62 2.18 18.00 -12.51
CA CYS A 62 0.87 18.65 -12.65
C CYS A 62 -0.27 17.62 -12.73
N LEU A 63 -0.07 16.58 -13.54
CA LEU A 63 -1.03 15.47 -13.66
C LEU A 63 -1.30 14.85 -12.29
N THR A 64 -0.24 14.48 -11.57
CA THR A 64 -0.38 13.87 -10.24
C THR A 64 -1.05 14.80 -9.22
N TYR A 65 -0.93 16.12 -9.37
CA TYR A 65 -1.68 17.07 -8.55
C TYR A 65 -3.18 17.10 -8.93
N GLY A 66 -3.50 17.06 -10.22
CA GLY A 66 -4.88 17.00 -10.71
C GLY A 66 -5.61 15.73 -10.28
N GLU A 67 -4.93 14.58 -10.37
CA GLU A 67 -5.50 13.27 -10.06
C GLU A 67 -5.79 13.08 -8.57
N SER A 68 -4.85 13.47 -7.70
CA SER A 68 -4.91 13.09 -6.28
C SER A 68 -4.48 14.18 -5.31
N ARG A 69 -4.08 15.37 -5.80
CA ARG A 69 -3.46 16.43 -4.98
C ARG A 69 -2.29 15.89 -4.14
N TYR A 70 -1.51 15.00 -4.75
CA TYR A 70 -0.37 14.30 -4.14
C TYR A 70 -0.72 13.36 -2.96
N ASN A 71 -1.97 12.92 -2.85
CA ASN A 71 -2.41 12.02 -1.79
C ASN A 71 -2.45 10.56 -2.27
N THR A 72 -1.68 9.70 -1.61
CA THR A 72 -1.58 8.26 -1.92
C THR A 72 -2.79 7.42 -1.53
N HIS A 73 -3.77 7.99 -0.83
CA HIS A 73 -4.98 7.29 -0.37
C HIS A 73 -6.26 7.70 -1.09
N VAL A 74 -6.15 8.51 -2.15
CA VAL A 74 -7.31 8.88 -2.95
C VAL A 74 -7.84 7.63 -3.65
N THR A 75 -9.15 7.41 -3.52
CA THR A 75 -9.86 6.39 -4.27
C THR A 75 -11.05 7.01 -4.97
N ASN A 76 -11.33 6.56 -6.19
CA ASN A 76 -12.48 6.98 -6.96
C ASN A 76 -13.23 5.75 -7.50
N TYR A 77 -14.48 5.58 -7.11
CA TYR A 77 -15.29 4.43 -7.54
C TYR A 77 -15.99 4.74 -8.86
N ASN A 78 -15.93 3.80 -9.81
CA ASN A 78 -16.52 3.90 -11.13
C ASN A 78 -17.72 2.94 -11.25
N PRO A 79 -18.98 3.42 -11.13
CA PRO A 79 -20.16 2.56 -11.10
C PRO A 79 -20.37 1.74 -12.37
N GLY A 80 -20.09 2.33 -13.54
CA GLY A 80 -20.32 1.68 -14.85
C GLY A 80 -19.46 0.44 -15.07
N SER A 81 -18.21 0.46 -14.62
CA SER A 81 -17.29 -0.68 -14.73
C SER A 81 -17.16 -1.49 -13.43
N LYS A 82 -17.84 -1.07 -12.36
CA LYS A 82 -17.71 -1.61 -11.00
C LYS A 82 -16.24 -1.71 -10.55
N SER A 83 -15.43 -0.71 -10.92
CA SER A 83 -14.00 -0.64 -10.65
C SER A 83 -13.67 0.52 -9.73
N THR A 84 -12.44 0.61 -9.25
CA THR A 84 -11.96 1.72 -8.42
C THR A 84 -10.57 2.15 -8.89
N ASP A 85 -10.36 3.46 -8.94
CA ASP A 85 -9.05 4.07 -9.18
C ASP A 85 -8.35 4.29 -7.85
N TYR A 86 -7.07 3.94 -7.77
CA TYR A 86 -6.32 3.92 -6.51
C TYR A 86 -5.08 4.82 -6.55
N GLY A 87 -4.90 5.54 -5.45
CA GLY A 87 -3.64 6.14 -5.05
C GLY A 87 -3.24 7.37 -5.85
N LEU A 88 -1.94 7.63 -5.82
CA LEU A 88 -1.35 8.88 -6.30
C LEU A 88 -1.61 9.11 -7.80
N PHE A 89 -1.66 8.02 -8.56
CA PHE A 89 -1.79 8.01 -10.02
C PHE A 89 -3.14 7.46 -10.51
N GLN A 90 -4.12 7.31 -9.61
CA GLN A 90 -5.47 6.84 -9.93
C GLN A 90 -5.48 5.57 -10.82
N ILE A 91 -4.79 4.52 -10.35
CA ILE A 91 -4.70 3.26 -11.09
C ILE A 91 -5.99 2.48 -10.98
N ASN A 92 -6.58 2.17 -12.14
CA ASN A 92 -7.83 1.45 -12.23
C ASN A 92 -7.69 -0.07 -11.97
N SER A 93 -8.52 -0.61 -11.07
CA SER A 93 -8.56 -2.03 -10.70
C SER A 93 -9.13 -2.97 -11.78
N LYS A 94 -9.81 -2.46 -12.82
CA LYS A 94 -10.30 -3.29 -13.92
C LYS A 94 -9.14 -3.84 -14.77
N TRP A 95 -8.11 -3.02 -14.94
CA TRP A 95 -7.06 -3.27 -15.93
C TRP A 95 -5.70 -3.53 -15.30
N TRP A 96 -5.33 -2.81 -14.25
CA TRP A 96 -3.92 -2.67 -13.87
C TRP A 96 -3.56 -3.38 -12.58
N CYS A 97 -4.38 -3.25 -11.54
CA CYS A 97 -4.12 -3.84 -10.22
C CYS A 97 -5.30 -4.70 -9.76
N ASN A 98 -5.07 -5.58 -8.78
CA ASN A 98 -6.11 -6.41 -8.18
C ASN A 98 -6.56 -5.82 -6.83
N ASP A 99 -7.87 -5.59 -6.67
CA ASP A 99 -8.50 -5.16 -5.42
C ASP A 99 -9.38 -6.24 -4.78
N GLY A 100 -9.46 -7.43 -5.38
CA GLY A 100 -10.25 -8.56 -4.89
C GLY A 100 -11.77 -8.42 -5.03
N LYS A 101 -12.28 -7.30 -5.55
CA LYS A 101 -13.73 -7.03 -5.64
C LYS A 101 -14.19 -6.59 -7.03
N THR A 102 -13.28 -6.14 -7.90
CA THR A 102 -13.62 -5.71 -9.25
C THR A 102 -13.89 -6.91 -10.16
N PRO A 103 -15.08 -7.02 -10.77
CA PRO A 103 -15.45 -8.19 -11.56
C PRO A 103 -14.70 -8.24 -12.90
N ARG A 104 -14.23 -9.43 -13.29
CA ARG A 104 -13.49 -9.69 -14.54
C ARG A 104 -12.30 -8.73 -14.73
N ALA A 105 -11.50 -8.53 -13.69
CA ALA A 105 -10.30 -7.70 -13.74
C ALA A 105 -9.13 -8.45 -14.41
N THR A 106 -8.24 -7.72 -15.08
CA THR A 106 -7.09 -8.30 -15.81
C THR A 106 -5.82 -8.34 -14.96
N ASN A 107 -5.64 -7.37 -14.05
CA ASN A 107 -4.42 -7.19 -13.26
C ASN A 107 -3.14 -7.19 -14.12
N GLY A 108 -3.10 -6.35 -15.17
CA GLY A 108 -2.02 -6.32 -16.16
C GLY A 108 -0.64 -5.96 -15.61
N CYS A 109 -0.55 -5.46 -14.37
CA CYS A 109 0.71 -5.19 -13.68
C CYS A 109 1.10 -6.29 -12.69
N GLY A 110 0.21 -7.23 -12.36
CA GLY A 110 0.45 -8.29 -11.37
C GLY A 110 0.62 -7.77 -9.93
N VAL A 111 -0.08 -6.70 -9.54
CA VAL A 111 0.08 -6.05 -8.21
C VAL A 111 -1.25 -5.88 -7.48
N SER A 112 -1.19 -5.78 -6.15
CA SER A 112 -2.34 -5.36 -5.33
C SER A 112 -2.61 -3.85 -5.49
N CYS A 113 -3.87 -3.45 -5.52
CA CYS A 113 -4.26 -2.03 -5.53
C CYS A 113 -3.99 -1.35 -4.17
N SER A 114 -4.14 -2.09 -3.07
CA SER A 114 -3.71 -1.64 -1.75
C SER A 114 -2.22 -1.97 -1.60
N GLY A 115 -1.37 -0.95 -1.59
CA GLY A 115 0.06 -1.12 -1.31
C GLY A 115 0.23 -1.74 0.08
N GLY A 116 0.72 -2.98 0.14
CA GLY A 116 1.01 -3.64 1.42
C GLY A 116 2.16 -2.94 2.17
N ALA A 117 2.38 -3.31 3.44
CA ALA A 117 3.33 -2.68 4.38
C ALA A 117 4.81 -2.58 3.92
N ASN A 118 5.18 -3.20 2.80
CA ASN A 118 6.51 -3.14 2.17
C ASN A 118 6.48 -2.55 0.74
N SER A 119 5.33 -2.02 0.30
CA SER A 119 5.01 -1.80 -1.10
C SER A 119 5.36 -0.40 -1.56
N LYS A 120 6.24 -0.36 -2.54
CA LYS A 120 6.39 0.76 -3.48
C LYS A 120 5.01 1.12 -4.04
N GLU A 121 4.77 2.38 -4.36
CA GLU A 121 3.51 2.83 -5.00
C GLU A 121 3.18 1.88 -6.17
N PRO A 122 2.00 1.21 -6.21
CA PRO A 122 1.67 0.20 -7.23
C PRO A 122 1.87 0.70 -8.66
N ALA A 123 1.69 2.00 -8.87
CA ALA A 123 1.97 2.68 -10.13
C ALA A 123 3.43 2.73 -10.52
N CYS A 124 4.32 3.07 -9.57
CA CYS A 124 5.74 3.06 -9.82
C CYS A 124 6.21 1.64 -10.17
N GLN A 125 5.63 0.63 -9.51
CA GLN A 125 5.93 -0.77 -9.81
C GLN A 125 5.40 -1.21 -11.17
N CYS A 126 4.14 -0.89 -11.49
CA CYS A 126 3.57 -1.24 -12.78
C CYS A 126 4.29 -0.57 -13.95
N ARG A 127 4.69 0.70 -13.81
CA ARG A 127 5.47 1.40 -14.84
C ARG A 127 6.81 0.71 -15.09
N ARG A 128 7.50 0.24 -14.05
CA ARG A 128 8.74 -0.55 -14.22
C ARG A 128 8.51 -1.84 -15.01
N HIS A 129 7.33 -2.44 -14.88
CA HIS A 129 6.99 -3.69 -15.58
C HIS A 129 6.55 -3.47 -17.03
N LYS A 130 5.83 -2.38 -17.33
CA LYS A 130 5.23 -2.14 -18.66
C LYS A 130 5.85 -1.00 -19.47
N GLY A 131 6.79 -0.24 -18.92
CA GLY A 131 7.40 0.96 -19.54
C GLY A 131 6.46 2.18 -19.55
N SER A 132 5.16 1.96 -19.78
CA SER A 132 4.10 2.96 -19.79
C SER A 132 2.83 2.38 -19.16
N ILE A 133 2.19 3.12 -18.27
CA ILE A 133 0.81 2.80 -17.81
C ILE A 133 -0.13 3.70 -18.62
N PRO A 134 -1.04 3.15 -19.44
CA PRO A 134 -2.20 3.86 -19.96
C PRO A 134 -3.10 4.22 -18.77
N GLY A 135 -3.04 5.49 -18.35
CA GLY A 135 -3.55 6.00 -17.06
C GLY A 135 -2.58 6.97 -16.39
N LEU A 136 -1.29 6.87 -16.73
CA LEU A 136 -0.30 7.94 -16.52
C LEU A 136 -0.17 8.87 -17.73
N SER A 137 -0.83 8.54 -18.84
CA SER A 137 -1.06 9.46 -19.94
C SER A 137 -2.32 10.25 -19.63
N MET A 138 -2.12 11.57 -19.51
CA MET A 138 -3.07 12.66 -19.60
C MET A 138 -4.50 12.28 -20.03
N GLY A 139 -5.49 12.86 -19.36
CA GLY A 139 -6.86 12.88 -19.88
C GLY A 139 -6.87 13.27 -21.37
N SER A 140 -7.22 12.32 -22.23
CA SER A 140 -8.20 12.48 -23.30
C SER A 140 -8.39 11.15 -24.03
N HIS A 141 -9.63 10.89 -24.41
CA HIS A 141 -10.11 9.84 -25.31
C HIS A 141 -10.15 8.39 -24.82
N ARG A 142 -11.41 7.92 -24.73
CA ARG A 142 -11.83 6.58 -25.11
C ARG A 142 -10.93 6.08 -26.25
N VAL A 143 -10.16 5.03 -26.01
CA VAL A 143 -9.88 4.09 -27.09
C VAL A 143 -11.14 3.25 -27.20
N GLY A 144 -12.05 3.70 -28.06
CA GLY A 144 -12.98 2.79 -28.70
C GLY A 144 -12.13 1.77 -29.45
N HIS A 145 -12.34 0.51 -29.14
CA HIS A 145 -11.94 -0.57 -30.02
C HIS A 145 -13.04 -0.65 -31.09
N ASP A 146 -12.67 -0.31 -32.32
CA ASP A 146 -13.29 -0.89 -33.51
C ASP A 146 -12.97 -2.40 -33.56
#